data_AF-A0A542AYV9-F1
#
_entry.id   AF-A0A542AYV9-F1
#
_cell.length_a   1.000
_cell.length_b   1.000
_cell.length_c   1.000
_cell.angle_alpha   90.00
_cell.angle_beta   90.00
_cell.angle_gamma   90.00
#
_symmetry.space_group_name_H-M   'P 1'
#
loop_
_entity.id
_entity.type
_entity.pdbx_description
1 polymer ?
#
loop_
_entity_poly.entity_id
_entity_poly.type
_entity_poly.pdbx_seq_one_letter_code
_entity_poly.pdbx_strand_id
1 'polypeptide(L)'
;MGLKKHVPNLITSLNLLSGSIAVIFAVQGNLVLAAIFVAAGIFFDFFDGLAARALDVKSEVGLQMDSLADVVTSGVVPGIVMYQLIIKALPSSGSLSTDWNSSEFDLNLQPFALIGLLIIVASAYRLAKFNVDDRQTDSFIGLPTPANALLILSLPLILNYESVPMIHQLILNEWFLVGLTILSCILLNAELPLFALKFSDWGFKENKLRYFFIISCLLLIVFLKFIAIPVIILLYVLLSVISNRKATA
;
A
#
# COMPACT_ATOMS: atom_id res chain seq x y z
N MET A 1 -33.62 -2.50 -14.90
CA MET A 1 -32.34 -1.80 -14.67
C MET A 1 -31.74 -2.40 -13.41
N GLY A 2 -30.93 -3.45 -13.59
CA GLY A 2 -30.88 -4.58 -12.64
C GLY A 2 -29.78 -4.51 -11.59
N LEU A 3 -30.08 -5.12 -10.44
CA LEU A 3 -29.24 -5.35 -9.24
C LEU A 3 -27.75 -5.60 -9.50
N LYS A 4 -27.41 -6.17 -10.66
CA LYS A 4 -26.04 -6.44 -11.14
C LYS A 4 -25.13 -5.20 -11.13
N LYS A 5 -25.67 -3.98 -11.32
CA LYS A 5 -24.87 -2.76 -11.29
C LYS A 5 -24.39 -2.35 -9.89
N HIS A 6 -25.02 -2.86 -8.84
CA HIS A 6 -24.68 -2.52 -7.45
C HIS A 6 -23.65 -3.48 -6.85
N VAL A 7 -23.37 -4.62 -7.50
CA VAL A 7 -22.45 -5.63 -6.97
C VAL A 7 -21.02 -5.07 -6.85
N PRO A 8 -20.41 -4.44 -7.87
CA PRO A 8 -19.07 -3.86 -7.72
C PRO A 8 -19.03 -2.80 -6.62
N ASN A 9 -19.99 -1.86 -6.62
CA ASN A 9 -20.04 -0.79 -5.62
C ASN A 9 -20.22 -1.32 -4.18
N LEU A 10 -20.93 -2.44 -3.99
CA LEU A 10 -21.04 -3.09 -2.69
C LEU A 10 -19.69 -3.66 -2.25
N ILE A 11 -18.95 -4.29 -3.16
CA ILE A 11 -17.61 -4.83 -2.87
C ILE A 11 -16.64 -3.68 -2.56
N THR A 12 -16.67 -2.58 -3.33
CA THR A 12 -15.90 -1.36 -3.02
C THR A 12 -16.29 -0.78 -1.65
N SER A 13 -17.56 -0.84 -1.27
CA SER A 13 -18.00 -0.43 0.06
C SER A 13 -17.43 -1.32 1.17
N LEU A 14 -17.21 -2.62 0.91
CA LEU A 14 -16.51 -3.52 1.83
C LEU A 14 -15.01 -3.20 1.92
N ASN A 15 -14.37 -2.78 0.83
CA ASN A 15 -13.02 -2.22 0.86
C ASN A 15 -12.97 -1.01 1.83
N LEU A 16 -13.82 0.00 1.59
CA LEU A 16 -13.90 1.19 2.43
C LEU A 16 -14.20 0.88 3.91
N LEU A 17 -15.12 -0.05 4.18
CA LEU A 17 -15.43 -0.49 5.54
C LEU A 17 -14.21 -1.14 6.21
N SER A 18 -13.50 -1.99 5.48
CA SER A 18 -12.29 -2.65 5.97
C SER A 18 -11.19 -1.63 6.28
N GLY A 19 -10.96 -0.67 5.38
CA GLY A 19 -10.04 0.46 5.61
C GLY A 19 -10.43 1.29 6.82
N SER A 20 -11.72 1.58 7.01
CA SER A 20 -12.22 2.34 8.15
C SER A 20 -11.98 1.61 9.48
N ILE A 21 -12.19 0.29 9.52
CA ILE A 21 -11.87 -0.54 10.70
C ILE A 21 -10.36 -0.59 10.93
N ALA A 22 -9.55 -0.69 9.86
CA ALA A 22 -8.10 -0.67 9.97
C ALA A 22 -7.57 0.65 10.54
N VAL A 23 -8.18 1.79 10.22
CA VAL A 23 -7.85 3.09 10.82
C VAL A 23 -8.02 3.05 12.34
N ILE A 24 -9.13 2.49 12.84
CA ILE A 24 -9.38 2.37 14.28
C ILE A 24 -8.24 1.58 14.95
N PHE A 25 -7.88 0.42 14.39
CA PHE A 25 -6.79 -0.39 14.93
C PHE A 25 -5.42 0.29 14.83
N ALA A 26 -5.16 1.02 13.74
CA ALA A 26 -3.92 1.78 13.56
C ALA A 26 -3.79 2.89 14.61
N VAL A 27 -4.87 3.63 14.88
CA VAL A 27 -4.91 4.68 15.91
C VAL A 27 -4.73 4.09 17.32
N GLN A 28 -5.33 2.92 17.58
CA GLN A 28 -5.15 2.19 18.86
C GLN A 28 -3.76 1.55 19.01
N GLY A 29 -2.88 1.65 18.01
CA GLY A 29 -1.54 1.05 18.03
C GLY A 29 -1.51 -0.45 17.77
N ASN A 30 -2.66 -1.08 17.45
CA ASN A 30 -2.72 -2.47 17.02
C ASN A 30 -2.43 -2.58 15.52
N LEU A 31 -1.16 -2.44 15.18
CA LEU A 31 -0.69 -2.37 13.80
C LEU A 31 -0.84 -3.70 13.03
N VAL A 32 -0.87 -4.84 13.75
CA VAL A 32 -1.09 -6.16 13.15
C VAL A 32 -2.52 -6.29 12.64
N LEU A 33 -3.53 -5.94 13.47
CA LEU A 33 -4.92 -5.96 13.02
C LEU A 33 -5.17 -4.92 11.92
N ALA A 34 -4.55 -3.73 12.01
CA ALA A 34 -4.60 -2.75 10.92
C ALA A 34 -4.12 -3.35 9.58
N ALA A 35 -2.99 -4.06 9.59
CA ALA A 35 -2.46 -4.73 8.40
C ALA A 35 -3.41 -5.82 7.86
N ILE A 36 -4.04 -6.61 8.74
CA ILE A 36 -5.01 -7.64 8.35
C ILE A 36 -6.25 -7.02 7.67
N PHE A 37 -6.80 -5.95 8.24
CA PHE A 37 -7.98 -5.30 7.66
C PHE A 37 -7.65 -4.55 6.36
N VAL A 38 -6.44 -4.00 6.19
CA VAL A 38 -6.02 -3.49 4.88
C VAL A 38 -5.83 -4.61 3.88
N ALA A 39 -5.26 -5.75 4.27
CA ALA A 39 -5.17 -6.91 3.38
C ALA A 39 -6.56 -7.39 2.93
N ALA A 40 -7.56 -7.36 3.83
CA ALA A 40 -8.95 -7.61 3.47
C ALA A 40 -9.52 -6.53 2.52
N GLY A 41 -9.21 -5.25 2.74
CA GLY A 41 -9.61 -4.17 1.86
C GLY A 41 -9.05 -4.31 0.43
N ILE A 42 -7.73 -4.57 0.30
CA ILE A 42 -7.07 -4.85 -0.97
C ILE A 42 -7.63 -6.10 -1.64
N PHE A 43 -8.03 -7.11 -0.85
CA PHE A 43 -8.73 -8.28 -1.37
C PHE A 43 -10.07 -7.86 -1.99
N PHE A 44 -10.90 -7.06 -1.31
CA PHE A 44 -12.16 -6.59 -1.87
C PHE A 44 -11.98 -5.71 -3.12
N ASP A 45 -11.01 -4.80 -3.11
CA ASP A 45 -10.60 -3.98 -4.26
C ASP A 45 -10.31 -4.83 -5.50
N PHE A 46 -9.51 -5.88 -5.35
CA PHE A 46 -9.23 -6.78 -6.46
C PHE A 46 -10.50 -7.47 -7.00
N PHE A 47 -11.43 -7.84 -6.11
CA PHE A 47 -12.67 -8.51 -6.49
C PHE A 47 -13.72 -7.57 -7.09
N ASP A 48 -13.77 -6.29 -6.73
CA ASP A 48 -14.68 -5.34 -7.36
C ASP A 48 -14.30 -5.09 -8.83
N GLY A 49 -13.01 -4.96 -9.12
CA GLY A 49 -12.48 -4.78 -10.46
C GLY A 49 -12.64 -6.04 -11.33
N LEU A 50 -12.63 -7.22 -10.71
CA LEU A 50 -13.01 -8.47 -11.38
C LEU A 50 -14.52 -8.53 -11.64
N ALA A 51 -15.35 -8.20 -10.65
CA ALA A 51 -16.80 -8.22 -10.78
C ALA A 51 -17.31 -7.23 -11.83
N ALA A 52 -16.78 -6.00 -11.86
CA ALA A 52 -17.11 -4.98 -12.84
C ALA A 52 -16.82 -5.44 -14.28
N ARG A 53 -15.67 -6.12 -14.49
CA ARG A 53 -15.30 -6.71 -15.78
C ARG A 53 -16.16 -7.91 -16.15
N ALA A 54 -16.43 -8.81 -15.21
CA ALA A 54 -17.21 -10.02 -15.45
C ALA A 54 -18.70 -9.73 -15.74
N LEU A 55 -19.25 -8.67 -15.13
CA LEU A 55 -20.64 -8.27 -15.30
C LEU A 55 -20.85 -7.25 -16.43
N ASP A 56 -19.77 -6.82 -17.09
CA ASP A 56 -19.76 -5.73 -18.07
C ASP A 56 -20.48 -4.46 -17.55
N VAL A 57 -20.21 -4.12 -16.29
CA VAL A 57 -20.75 -2.91 -15.65
C VAL A 57 -19.59 -2.03 -15.23
N LYS A 58 -19.34 -0.99 -16.03
CA LYS A 58 -18.50 0.15 -15.63
C LYS A 58 -19.39 1.36 -15.38
N SER A 59 -19.14 2.08 -14.29
CA SER A 59 -19.83 3.33 -13.98
C SER A 59 -18.83 4.36 -13.47
N GLU A 60 -19.00 5.62 -13.87
CA GLU A 60 -18.15 6.72 -13.42
C GLU A 60 -18.19 6.88 -11.90
N VAL A 61 -19.38 6.75 -11.30
CA VAL A 61 -19.55 6.79 -9.84
C VAL A 61 -18.77 5.67 -9.17
N GLY A 62 -18.81 4.44 -9.70
CA GLY A 62 -18.04 3.31 -9.17
C GLY A 62 -16.53 3.54 -9.26
N LEU A 63 -16.04 4.10 -10.36
CA LEU A 63 -14.63 4.45 -10.53
C LEU A 63 -14.15 5.49 -9.49
N GLN A 64 -14.96 6.51 -9.22
CA GLN A 64 -14.64 7.50 -8.20
C GLN A 64 -14.73 6.91 -6.79
N MET A 65 -15.74 6.08 -6.53
CA MET A 65 -15.91 5.39 -5.25
C MET A 65 -14.73 4.47 -4.93
N ASP A 66 -14.22 3.76 -5.94
CA ASP A 66 -13.03 2.92 -5.87
C ASP A 66 -11.83 3.72 -5.39
N SER A 67 -11.50 4.83 -6.08
CA SER A 67 -10.40 5.70 -5.67
C SER A 67 -10.58 6.31 -4.28
N LEU A 68 -11.80 6.66 -3.87
CA LEU A 68 -12.07 7.16 -2.52
C LEU A 68 -11.87 6.08 -1.45
N ALA A 69 -12.33 4.85 -1.71
CA ALA A 69 -12.09 3.71 -0.83
C ALA A 69 -10.59 3.41 -0.70
N ASP A 70 -9.89 3.46 -1.84
CA ASP A 70 -8.47 3.17 -1.94
C ASP A 70 -7.59 4.24 -1.27
N VAL A 71 -8.01 5.51 -1.27
CA VAL A 71 -7.39 6.56 -0.42
C VAL A 71 -7.48 6.18 1.06
N VAL A 72 -8.62 5.67 1.54
CA VAL A 72 -8.75 5.29 2.96
C VAL A 72 -7.91 4.05 3.27
N THR A 73 -8.11 2.97 2.53
CA THR A 73 -7.47 1.67 2.80
C THR A 73 -5.97 1.69 2.49
N SER A 74 -5.58 2.19 1.31
CA SER A 74 -4.22 2.12 0.78
C SER A 74 -3.42 3.42 0.96
N GLY A 75 -4.05 4.50 1.44
CA GLY A 75 -3.39 5.78 1.72
C GLY A 75 -3.40 6.15 3.21
N VAL A 76 -4.60 6.33 3.79
CA VAL A 76 -4.79 6.80 5.17
C VAL A 76 -4.23 5.80 6.17
N VAL A 77 -4.61 4.53 6.09
CA VAL A 77 -4.13 3.50 7.03
C VAL A 77 -2.60 3.39 7.03
N PRO A 78 -1.90 3.20 5.89
CA PRO A 78 -0.44 3.13 5.90
C PRO A 78 0.22 4.44 6.37
N GLY A 79 -0.37 5.61 6.10
CA GLY A 79 0.11 6.88 6.65
C GLY A 79 0.03 6.92 8.18
N ILE A 80 -1.08 6.47 8.77
CA ILE A 80 -1.24 6.39 10.24
C ILE A 80 -0.31 5.32 10.83
N VAL A 81 -0.14 4.18 10.17
CA VAL A 81 0.80 3.14 10.62
C VAL A 81 2.23 3.67 10.60
N MET A 82 2.64 4.41 9.57
CA MET A 82 3.96 5.06 9.53
C MET A 82 4.12 6.09 10.66
N TYR A 83 3.10 6.92 10.91
CA TYR A 83 3.07 7.83 12.06
C TYR A 83 3.31 7.09 13.39
N GLN A 84 2.60 5.98 13.63
CA GLN A 84 2.76 5.15 14.82
C GLN A 84 4.16 4.52 14.92
N LEU A 85 4.74 4.07 13.81
CA LEU A 85 6.09 3.53 13.78
C LEU A 85 7.15 4.59 14.12
N ILE A 86 6.99 5.82 13.60
CA ILE A 86 7.91 6.92 13.91
C ILE A 86 7.83 7.29 15.39
N ILE A 87 6.64 7.33 15.99
CA ILE A 87 6.48 7.52 17.45
C ILE A 87 7.24 6.42 18.20
N LYS A 88 7.06 5.15 17.82
CA LYS A 88 7.75 4.02 18.47
C LYS A 88 9.28 4.07 18.33
N ALA A 89 9.79 4.68 17.26
CA ALA A 89 11.22 4.84 17.03
C ALA A 89 11.85 5.99 17.83
N LEU A 90 11.05 6.98 18.27
CA LEU A 90 11.55 8.16 18.96
C LEU A 90 11.99 7.84 20.41
N PRO A 91 13.16 8.35 20.87
CA PRO A 91 13.74 8.04 22.19
C PRO A 91 12.90 8.44 23.41
N SER A 92 11.92 9.35 23.24
CA SER A 92 11.15 9.97 24.33
C SER A 92 9.65 9.71 24.25
N SER A 93 9.22 8.65 23.56
CA SER A 93 7.79 8.38 23.36
C SER A 93 7.12 7.90 24.65
N GLY A 94 6.60 8.86 25.43
CA GLY A 94 5.49 8.60 26.33
C GLY A 94 4.37 7.93 25.53
N SER A 95 3.85 6.81 26.04
CA SER A 95 2.60 6.23 25.56
C SER A 95 1.57 7.35 25.43
N LEU A 96 0.86 7.42 24.30
CA LEU A 96 -0.29 8.33 24.17
C LEU A 96 -1.27 7.94 25.28
N SER A 97 -1.24 8.65 26.40
CA SER A 97 -2.14 8.42 27.53
C SER A 97 -3.51 8.86 27.07
N THR A 98 -4.33 7.89 26.65
CA THR A 98 -5.72 8.08 26.28
C THR A 98 -6.55 8.26 27.55
N ASP A 99 -6.36 9.37 28.26
CA ASP A 99 -7.27 9.75 29.32
C ASP A 99 -8.37 10.64 28.71
N TRP A 100 -9.50 10.02 28.34
CA TRP A 100 -10.62 10.73 27.69
C TRP A 100 -11.32 11.71 28.64
N ASN A 101 -10.95 11.71 29.93
CA ASN A 101 -11.50 12.55 30.98
C ASN A 101 -10.64 13.77 31.32
N SER A 102 -9.48 13.96 30.70
CA SER A 102 -8.71 15.19 30.90
C SER A 102 -9.37 16.33 30.14
N SER A 103 -9.87 17.33 30.87
CA SER A 103 -10.34 18.62 30.34
C SER A 103 -9.21 19.46 29.72
N GLU A 104 -7.97 18.98 29.77
CA GLU A 104 -6.85 19.54 29.04
C GLU A 104 -6.75 18.87 27.67
N PHE A 105 -6.81 19.70 26.62
CA PHE A 105 -6.53 19.30 25.26
C PHE A 105 -5.01 19.07 25.13
N ASP A 106 -4.53 17.97 25.70
CA ASP A 106 -3.12 17.61 25.65
C ASP A 106 -2.82 17.04 24.24
N LEU A 107 -2.53 17.94 23.31
CA LEU A 107 -1.98 17.60 22.01
C LEU A 107 -0.54 17.08 22.22
N ASN A 108 -0.41 15.87 22.75
CA ASN A 108 0.80 15.04 22.65
C ASN A 108 1.01 14.56 21.19
N LEU A 109 0.70 15.43 20.23
CA LEU A 109 1.09 15.27 18.85
C LEU A 109 2.59 15.49 18.77
N GLN A 110 3.33 14.42 18.49
CA GLN A 110 4.74 14.52 18.18
C GLN A 110 4.86 15.09 16.76
N PRO A 111 5.22 16.38 16.58
CA PRO A 111 5.13 17.03 15.27
C PRO A 111 6.06 16.37 14.24
N PHE A 112 7.13 15.74 14.71
CA PHE A 112 8.04 14.97 13.87
C PHE A 112 7.38 13.74 13.23
N ALA A 113 6.53 13.02 13.96
CA ALA A 113 5.86 11.82 13.45
C ALA A 113 4.85 12.13 12.33
N LEU A 114 4.34 13.36 12.26
CA LEU A 114 3.43 13.82 11.21
C LEU A 114 3.98 13.65 9.80
N ILE A 115 5.30 13.56 9.64
CA ILE A 115 5.93 13.30 8.35
C ILE A 115 5.41 12.00 7.71
N GLY A 116 5.05 10.98 8.51
CA GLY A 116 4.46 9.73 8.01
C GLY A 116 3.13 9.94 7.27
N LEU A 117 2.39 11.00 7.61
CA LEU A 117 1.12 11.33 6.95
C LEU A 117 1.30 11.88 5.54
N LEU A 118 2.52 12.22 5.11
CA LEU A 118 2.81 12.58 3.72
C LEU A 118 2.46 11.45 2.74
N ILE A 119 2.48 10.19 3.20
CA ILE A 119 2.05 9.03 2.40
C ILE A 119 0.59 9.17 1.98
N ILE A 120 -0.27 9.75 2.82
CA ILE A 120 -1.69 9.97 2.53
C ILE A 120 -1.83 10.95 1.36
N VAL A 121 -1.13 12.09 1.46
CA VAL A 121 -1.15 13.15 0.44
C VAL A 121 -0.61 12.61 -0.90
N ALA A 122 0.51 11.90 -0.85
CA ALA A 122 1.12 11.29 -2.03
C ALA A 122 0.22 10.25 -2.69
N SER A 123 -0.48 9.43 -1.90
CA SER A 123 -1.41 8.40 -2.41
C SER A 123 -2.66 9.03 -3.03
N ALA A 124 -3.23 10.05 -2.38
CA ALA A 124 -4.39 10.77 -2.91
C ALA A 124 -4.06 11.49 -4.23
N TYR A 125 -2.92 12.19 -4.30
CA TYR A 125 -2.49 12.85 -5.53
C TYR A 125 -2.24 11.85 -6.67
N ARG A 126 -1.60 10.71 -6.37
CA ARG A 126 -1.40 9.63 -7.34
C ARG A 126 -2.74 9.12 -7.91
N LEU A 127 -3.70 8.80 -7.04
CA LEU A 127 -5.01 8.27 -7.46
C LEU A 127 -5.79 9.31 -8.28
N ALA A 128 -5.75 10.57 -7.88
CA ALA A 128 -6.34 11.66 -8.65
C ALA A 128 -5.71 11.78 -10.05
N LYS A 129 -4.37 11.74 -10.15
CA LYS A 129 -3.65 11.76 -11.43
C LYS A 129 -4.00 10.54 -12.28
N PHE A 130 -4.07 9.36 -11.68
CA PHE A 130 -4.42 8.11 -12.38
C PHE A 130 -5.82 8.19 -13.02
N ASN A 131 -6.79 8.79 -12.35
CA ASN A 131 -8.16 8.91 -12.87
C ASN A 131 -8.33 9.89 -14.05
N VAL A 132 -7.36 10.78 -14.28
CA VAL A 132 -7.42 11.79 -15.35
C VAL A 132 -6.36 11.58 -16.44
N ASP A 133 -5.54 10.53 -16.35
CA ASP A 133 -4.45 10.25 -17.29
C ASP A 133 -4.85 9.18 -18.31
N ASP A 134 -5.14 9.61 -19.54
CA ASP A 134 -5.57 8.73 -20.64
C ASP A 134 -4.45 7.80 -21.17
N ARG A 135 -3.19 7.96 -20.72
CA ARG A 135 -2.04 7.16 -21.17
C ARG A 135 -1.98 5.75 -20.56
N GLN A 136 -2.85 5.44 -19.61
CA GLN A 136 -2.77 4.24 -18.76
C GLN A 136 -3.40 2.97 -19.41
N THR A 137 -3.15 2.70 -20.70
CA THR A 137 -3.81 1.58 -21.41
C THR A 137 -3.16 0.22 -21.16
N ASP A 138 -1.82 0.13 -21.26
CA ASP A 138 -1.09 -1.15 -21.30
C ASP A 138 0.04 -1.29 -20.27
N SER A 139 0.45 -0.18 -19.64
CA SER A 139 1.49 -0.15 -18.60
C SER A 139 1.08 0.76 -17.46
N PHE A 140 1.37 0.36 -16.22
CA PHE A 140 1.17 1.23 -15.06
C PHE A 140 2.28 2.27 -15.01
N ILE A 141 1.92 3.54 -14.79
CA ILE A 141 2.88 4.61 -14.55
C ILE A 141 2.92 4.89 -13.03
N GLY A 142 4.07 4.64 -12.39
CA GLY A 142 4.29 4.79 -10.95
C GLY A 142 3.86 3.60 -10.10
N LEU A 143 4.35 3.53 -8.85
CA LEU A 143 4.07 2.41 -7.94
C LEU A 143 2.59 2.39 -7.51
N PRO A 144 1.85 1.27 -7.66
CA PRO A 144 0.47 1.15 -7.18
C PRO A 144 0.28 1.49 -5.70
N THR A 145 -0.83 2.18 -5.35
CA THR A 145 -1.21 2.49 -3.97
C THR A 145 -1.29 1.22 -3.10
N PRO A 146 -1.93 0.12 -3.53
CA PRO A 146 -1.91 -1.13 -2.77
C PRO A 146 -0.50 -1.69 -2.54
N ALA A 147 0.39 -1.58 -3.53
CA ALA A 147 1.77 -2.05 -3.39
C ALA A 147 2.53 -1.22 -2.34
N ASN A 148 2.37 0.11 -2.35
CA ASN A 148 2.93 0.96 -1.32
C ASN A 148 2.32 0.67 0.07
N ALA A 149 1.01 0.42 0.15
CA ALA A 149 0.37 0.02 1.41
C ALA A 149 0.99 -1.26 1.97
N LEU A 150 1.18 -2.29 1.14
CA LEU A 150 1.84 -3.54 1.53
C LEU A 150 3.28 -3.31 2.01
N LEU A 151 4.04 -2.41 1.38
CA LEU A 151 5.38 -2.04 1.84
C LEU A 151 5.35 -1.55 3.29
N ILE A 152 4.49 -0.58 3.58
CA ILE A 152 4.42 0.05 4.91
C ILE A 152 3.87 -0.93 5.96
N LEU A 153 2.82 -1.68 5.62
CA LEU A 153 2.16 -2.62 6.52
C LEU A 153 2.99 -3.88 6.79
N SER A 154 3.97 -4.19 5.93
CA SER A 154 4.91 -5.27 6.21
C SER A 154 5.81 -4.96 7.41
N LEU A 155 6.13 -3.70 7.69
CA LEU A 155 7.03 -3.30 8.77
C LEU A 155 6.53 -3.75 10.16
N PRO A 156 5.29 -3.43 10.60
CA PRO A 156 4.79 -3.91 11.88
C PRO A 156 4.63 -5.45 11.92
N LEU A 157 4.35 -6.10 10.79
CA LEU A 157 4.30 -7.56 10.72
C LEU A 157 5.69 -8.18 10.93
N ILE A 158 6.73 -7.61 10.32
CA ILE A 158 8.13 -8.03 10.53
C ILE A 158 8.53 -7.85 11.98
N LEU A 159 8.20 -6.70 12.60
CA LEU A 159 8.50 -6.45 14.02
C LEU A 159 7.82 -7.48 14.94
N ASN A 160 6.61 -7.93 14.61
CA ASN A 160 5.84 -8.83 15.46
C ASN A 160 6.15 -10.32 15.25
N TYR A 161 6.48 -10.73 14.03
CA TYR A 161 6.58 -12.16 13.67
C TYR A 161 7.99 -12.63 13.31
N GLU A 162 8.93 -11.73 13.01
CA GLU A 162 10.31 -12.11 12.69
C GLU A 162 11.24 -11.67 13.81
N SER A 163 12.15 -12.54 14.26
CA SER A 163 13.06 -12.24 15.37
C SER A 163 14.49 -12.00 14.89
N VAL A 164 14.66 -11.07 13.95
CA VAL A 164 15.98 -10.70 13.39
C VAL A 164 16.40 -9.33 13.96
N PRO A 165 17.34 -9.28 14.94
CA PRO A 165 17.66 -8.05 15.66
C PRO A 165 18.11 -6.90 14.77
N MET A 166 18.92 -7.19 13.75
CA MET A 166 19.41 -6.17 12.80
C MET A 166 18.25 -5.50 12.05
N ILE A 167 17.22 -6.26 11.68
CA ILE A 167 16.05 -5.73 10.96
C ILE A 167 15.17 -4.92 11.90
N HIS A 168 15.01 -5.36 13.16
CA HIS A 168 14.28 -4.60 14.16
C HIS A 168 14.93 -3.25 14.44
N GLN A 169 16.25 -3.22 14.61
CA GLN A 169 16.99 -1.97 14.79
C GLN A 169 16.86 -1.04 13.59
N LEU A 170 16.83 -1.59 12.37
CA LEU A 170 16.61 -0.80 11.16
C LEU A 170 15.19 -0.21 11.11
N ILE A 171 14.16 -1.02 11.34
CA ILE A 171 12.75 -0.57 11.29
C ILE A 171 12.45 0.44 12.41
N LEU A 172 13.03 0.26 13.59
CA LEU A 172 12.88 1.18 14.73
C LEU A 172 13.86 2.36 14.69
N ASN A 173 14.53 2.59 13.55
CA ASN A 173 15.33 3.78 13.34
C ASN A 173 14.47 4.89 12.69
N GLU A 174 14.33 6.01 13.40
CA GLU A 174 13.53 7.15 12.95
C GLU A 174 13.95 7.70 11.57
N TRP A 175 15.25 7.76 11.29
CA TRP A 175 15.78 8.25 10.01
C TRP A 175 15.53 7.28 8.87
N PHE A 176 15.53 5.97 9.14
CA PHE A 176 15.12 4.96 8.18
C PHE A 176 13.64 5.13 7.81
N LEU A 177 12.75 5.32 8.78
CA LEU A 177 11.33 5.52 8.55
C LEU A 177 11.02 6.83 7.80
N VAL A 178 11.74 7.92 8.13
CA VAL A 178 11.67 9.18 7.39
C VAL A 178 12.13 8.99 5.94
N GLY A 179 13.28 8.34 5.74
CA GLY A 179 13.80 8.05 4.40
C GLY A 179 12.83 7.19 3.58
N LEU A 180 12.23 6.17 4.20
CA LEU A 180 11.23 5.31 3.58
C LEU A 180 9.94 6.06 3.24
N THR A 181 9.53 7.01 4.08
CA THR A 181 8.37 7.89 3.83
C THR A 181 8.61 8.75 2.58
N ILE A 182 9.76 9.42 2.50
CA ILE A 182 10.14 10.24 1.34
C ILE A 182 10.25 9.37 0.07
N LEU A 183 10.88 8.20 0.18
CA LEU A 183 10.98 7.24 -0.92
C LEU A 183 9.60 6.80 -1.40
N SER A 184 8.67 6.51 -0.49
CA SER A 184 7.29 6.13 -0.82
C SER A 184 6.57 7.24 -1.58
N CYS A 185 6.69 8.49 -1.13
CA CYS A 185 6.11 9.65 -1.80
C CYS A 185 6.65 9.82 -3.24
N ILE A 186 7.96 9.60 -3.42
CA ILE A 186 8.61 9.63 -4.73
C ILE A 186 8.11 8.48 -5.60
N LEU A 187 8.14 7.24 -5.11
CA LEU A 187 7.75 6.05 -5.89
C LEU A 187 6.28 6.07 -6.32
N LEU A 188 5.39 6.57 -5.47
CA LEU A 188 3.96 6.73 -5.79
C LEU A 188 3.73 7.67 -6.98
N ASN A 189 4.52 8.75 -7.08
CA ASN A 189 4.27 9.84 -8.04
C ASN A 189 5.29 9.90 -9.19
N ALA A 190 6.32 9.06 -9.15
CA ALA A 190 7.31 8.97 -10.21
C ALA A 190 6.67 8.39 -11.48
N GLU A 191 6.99 8.96 -12.64
CA GLU A 191 6.54 8.48 -13.94
C GLU A 191 7.37 7.27 -14.42
N LEU A 192 7.50 6.26 -13.55
CA LEU A 192 8.21 5.02 -13.86
C LEU A 192 7.24 4.04 -14.53
N PRO A 193 7.47 3.62 -15.78
CA PRO A 193 6.68 2.56 -16.38
C PRO A 193 6.96 1.26 -15.61
N LEU A 194 5.94 0.64 -15.07
CA LEU A 194 6.07 -0.65 -14.39
C LEU A 194 5.51 -1.73 -15.31
N PHE A 195 6.24 -2.84 -15.46
CA PHE A 195 5.78 -3.91 -16.33
C PHE A 195 4.52 -4.54 -15.75
N ALA A 196 3.54 -4.80 -16.63
CA ALA A 196 2.31 -5.45 -16.23
C ALA A 196 2.56 -6.93 -15.90
N LEU A 197 2.01 -7.39 -14.79
CA LEU A 197 2.00 -8.80 -14.38
C LEU A 197 0.91 -9.63 -15.09
N LYS A 198 0.10 -9.00 -15.95
CA LYS A 198 -0.94 -9.67 -16.74
C LYS A 198 -0.31 -10.43 -17.90
N PHE A 199 -0.61 -11.72 -18.03
CA PHE A 199 -0.20 -12.52 -19.19
C PHE A 199 -1.15 -12.23 -20.36
N SER A 200 -0.60 -11.74 -21.48
CA SER A 200 -1.32 -11.63 -22.77
C SER A 200 -1.31 -12.97 -23.51
N ASP A 201 -0.16 -13.64 -23.48
CA ASP A 201 0.07 -14.97 -24.05
C ASP A 201 0.85 -15.84 -23.06
N TRP A 202 0.80 -17.16 -23.22
CA TRP A 202 1.53 -18.12 -22.37
C TRP A 202 2.91 -18.51 -22.93
N GLY A 203 3.37 -17.82 -23.98
CA GLY A 203 4.65 -18.07 -24.63
C GLY A 203 5.85 -17.78 -23.71
N PHE A 204 6.80 -18.71 -23.62
CA PHE A 204 7.93 -18.58 -22.69
C PHE A 204 8.89 -17.44 -23.05
N LYS A 205 9.08 -17.12 -24.34
CA LYS A 205 10.05 -16.11 -24.79
C LYS A 205 9.66 -14.68 -24.39
N GLU A 206 8.38 -14.34 -24.48
CA GLU A 206 7.86 -12.99 -24.19
C GLU A 206 7.64 -12.77 -22.69
N ASN A 207 7.38 -13.85 -21.94
CA ASN A 207 7.07 -13.78 -20.51
C ASN A 207 8.24 -14.15 -19.59
N LYS A 208 9.48 -14.27 -20.10
CA LYS A 208 10.65 -14.68 -19.28
C LYS A 208 10.79 -13.85 -18.01
N LEU A 209 10.63 -12.53 -18.12
CA LEU A 209 10.74 -11.61 -16.97
C LEU A 209 9.62 -11.85 -15.95
N ARG A 210 8.39 -12.10 -16.41
CA ARG A 210 7.24 -12.41 -15.54
C ARG A 210 7.43 -13.74 -14.81
N TYR A 211 7.83 -14.80 -15.50
CA TYR A 211 8.11 -16.09 -14.88
C TYR A 211 9.27 -16.00 -13.88
N PHE A 212 10.35 -15.31 -14.23
CA PHE A 212 11.47 -15.07 -13.32
C PHE A 212 11.02 -14.31 -12.06
N PHE A 213 10.22 -13.27 -12.23
CA PHE A 213 9.69 -12.50 -11.10
C PHE A 213 8.79 -13.36 -10.20
N ILE A 214 7.84 -14.13 -10.74
CA ILE A 214 6.94 -14.99 -9.96
C ILE A 214 7.73 -16.07 -9.18
N ILE A 215 8.70 -16.73 -9.83
CA ILE A 215 9.55 -17.71 -9.18
C ILE A 215 10.37 -17.05 -8.06
N SER A 216 10.91 -15.86 -8.32
CA SER A 216 11.65 -15.10 -7.31
C SER A 216 10.77 -14.71 -6.12
N CYS A 217 9.53 -14.25 -6.36
CA CYS A 217 8.56 -13.96 -5.30
C CYS A 217 8.28 -15.20 -4.44
N LEU A 218 8.05 -16.36 -5.07
CA LEU A 218 7.76 -17.61 -4.36
C LEU A 218 8.95 -18.04 -3.49
N LEU A 219 10.18 -17.99 -4.03
CA LEU A 219 11.40 -18.28 -3.26
C LEU A 219 11.56 -17.31 -2.10
N LEU A 220 11.41 -16.00 -2.34
CA LEU A 220 11.54 -14.97 -1.30
C LEU A 220 10.51 -15.18 -0.19
N ILE A 221 9.24 -15.47 -0.51
CA ILE A 221 8.19 -15.73 0.50
C ILE A 221 8.55 -16.97 1.34
N VAL A 222 9.04 -18.04 0.73
CA VAL A 222 9.40 -19.28 1.43
C VAL A 222 10.58 -19.05 2.39
N PHE A 223 11.61 -18.31 1.98
CA PHE A 223 12.82 -18.12 2.77
C PHE A 223 12.77 -16.93 3.73
N LEU A 224 12.11 -15.84 3.37
CA LEU A 224 12.13 -14.56 4.09
C LEU A 224 10.79 -14.19 4.72
N LYS A 225 9.71 -14.96 4.50
CA LYS A 225 8.38 -14.72 5.11
C LYS A 225 7.92 -13.26 4.96
N PHE A 226 7.66 -12.52 6.04
CA PHE A 226 7.21 -11.12 5.96
C PHE A 226 8.29 -10.17 5.46
N ILE A 227 9.57 -10.48 5.67
CA ILE A 227 10.70 -9.71 5.11
C ILE A 227 10.71 -9.81 3.58
N ALA A 228 10.08 -10.84 3.00
CA ALA A 228 9.95 -10.95 1.56
C ALA A 228 9.16 -9.79 0.94
N ILE A 229 8.15 -9.23 1.62
CA ILE A 229 7.27 -8.21 1.06
C ILE A 229 8.04 -6.95 0.61
N PRO A 230 8.83 -6.27 1.48
CA PRO A 230 9.60 -5.10 1.05
C PRO A 230 10.64 -5.45 -0.01
N VAL A 231 11.25 -6.64 0.07
CA VAL A 231 12.25 -7.11 -0.91
C VAL A 231 11.61 -7.35 -2.28
N ILE A 232 10.41 -7.92 -2.34
CA ILE A 232 9.66 -8.18 -3.57
C ILE A 232 9.28 -6.86 -4.24
N ILE A 233 8.83 -5.86 -3.48
CA ILE A 233 8.46 -4.55 -4.02
C ILE A 233 9.69 -3.84 -4.59
N LEU A 234 10.82 -3.89 -3.87
CA LEU A 234 12.09 -3.35 -4.35
C LEU A 234 12.57 -4.08 -5.62
N LEU A 235 12.50 -5.41 -5.64
CA LEU A 235 12.81 -6.21 -6.82
C LEU A 235 11.91 -5.85 -8.01
N TYR A 236 10.61 -5.66 -7.77
CA TYR A 236 9.64 -5.28 -8.81
C TYR A 236 9.99 -3.93 -9.45
N VAL A 237 10.27 -2.92 -8.62
CA VAL A 237 10.67 -1.59 -9.10
C VAL A 237 11.99 -1.68 -9.87
N LEU A 238 13.00 -2.38 -9.34
CA LEU A 238 14.31 -2.53 -10.01
C LEU A 238 14.21 -3.22 -11.36
N LEU A 239 13.51 -4.35 -11.43
CA LEU A 239 13.32 -5.09 -12.68
C LEU A 239 12.55 -4.25 -13.71
N SER A 240 11.58 -3.45 -13.28
CA SER A 240 10.85 -2.53 -14.15
C SER A 240 11.77 -1.46 -14.75
N VAL A 241 12.58 -0.80 -13.92
CA VAL A 241 13.56 0.21 -14.38
C VAL A 241 14.56 -0.38 -15.37
N ILE A 242 15.08 -1.59 -15.09
CA ILE A 242 16.04 -2.28 -15.97
C ILE A 242 15.38 -2.68 -17.30
N SER A 243 14.14 -3.17 -17.26
CA SER A 243 13.41 -3.58 -18.46
C SER A 243 13.18 -2.40 -19.40
N ASN A 244 12.77 -1.24 -18.87
CA ASN A 244 12.51 -0.07 -19.70
C ASN A 244 13.76 0.50 -20.34
N ARG A 245 14.90 0.50 -19.64
CA ARG A 245 16.18 0.92 -20.21
C ARG A 245 16.58 0.10 -21.45
N LYS A 246 16.26 -1.20 -21.45
CA LYS A 246 16.52 -2.08 -22.60
C LYS A 246 15.54 -1.89 -23.76
N ALA A 247 14.37 -1.30 -23.51
CA ALA A 247 13.40 -0.99 -24.58
C ALA A 247 13.71 0.34 -25.28
N THR A 248 14.45 1.24 -24.61
CA THR A 248 14.86 2.55 -25.13
C THR A 248 16.28 2.58 -25.74
N ALA A 249 17.03 1.48 -25.66
CA ALA A 249 18.40 1.35 -26.18
C ALA A 249 18.42 0.41 -27.39
#